data_AF-A0AAE1RXE3-F1
#
_entry.id   AF-A0AAE1RXE3-F1
#
_cell.length_a   1.000
_cell.length_b   1.000
_cell.length_c   1.000
_cell.angle_alpha   90.00
_cell.angle_beta   90.00
_cell.angle_gamma   90.00
#
_symmetry.space_group_name_H-M   'P 1'
#
loop_
_entity.id
_entity.type
_entity.pdbx_description
1 polymer ?
#
loop_
_entity_poly.entity_id
_entity_poly.type
_entity_poly.pdbx_seq_one_letter_code
_entity_poly.pdbx_strand_id
1 'polypeptide(L)'
;MLKAPQHQVAGHEAAGVGNLGPLVDGSGSFYKPLQDDKRGSNEVAFYTLLSTNNGIPPHIRRFFPRFYGTQHIEASDGSGLLPHLVLEDLTLGRVNPSIMDIKIGSRTWAPESSEKYIEKCLKKDRESSSLPLGFRISGLQIYRSKELGFWKPGKKAAQKLSTEQVKLVLRRFVSSNTLNDLDLKPDCAFASTVYGGSTGILSQLLELKAWFEDQTIYHLYSCSILVTFEKELALQGKNPGAQIKLIDFAHVYEGLGVIDHNFLGGLCSLITFISEILTAPSECKIDVSAKVDQKNLTDSDGIVVHDQKKLTDFDNGVVADQKNITNSVNDVVPYQKNLTDSVNGVVADQKNLTDSVNGVS
;
A
#
# COMPACT_ATOMS: atom_id res chain seq x y z
N MET A 1 2.63 -24.87 20.21
CA MET A 1 1.17 -24.88 19.94
C MET A 1 0.90 -23.73 18.99
N LEU A 2 0.18 -23.96 17.89
CA LEU A 2 -0.11 -22.91 16.92
C LEU A 2 -1.15 -21.92 17.49
N LYS A 3 -1.00 -20.64 17.17
CA LYS A 3 -1.90 -19.55 17.61
C LYS A 3 -1.99 -18.46 16.54
N ALA A 4 -3.03 -17.62 16.59
CA ALA A 4 -3.12 -16.45 15.73
C ALA A 4 -1.96 -15.45 16.02
N PRO A 5 -1.34 -14.83 15.00
CA PRO A 5 -0.32 -13.80 15.19
C PRO A 5 -0.93 -12.53 15.79
N GLN A 6 -0.42 -12.13 16.95
CA GLN A 6 -0.91 -10.98 17.74
C GLN A 6 -0.80 -9.63 17.00
N HIS A 7 0.15 -9.52 16.08
CA HIS A 7 0.54 -8.26 15.44
C HIS A 7 0.22 -8.22 13.93
N GLN A 8 -0.70 -9.06 13.47
CA GLN A 8 -1.21 -8.99 12.09
C GLN A 8 -1.91 -7.64 11.87
N VAL A 9 -1.55 -6.91 10.81
CA VAL A 9 -2.14 -5.58 10.50
C VAL A 9 -2.97 -5.56 9.20
N ALA A 10 -2.77 -6.52 8.31
CA ALA A 10 -3.35 -6.58 6.97
C ALA A 10 -3.64 -8.05 6.56
N GLY A 11 -3.95 -8.30 5.29
CA GLY A 11 -4.23 -9.66 4.81
C GLY A 11 -5.55 -10.24 5.35
N HIS A 12 -5.61 -11.54 5.60
CA HIS A 12 -6.67 -12.19 6.38
C HIS A 12 -6.20 -12.34 7.83
N GLU A 13 -7.12 -12.23 8.79
CA GLU A 13 -6.82 -12.40 10.22
C GLU A 13 -7.50 -13.68 10.71
N ALA A 14 -6.79 -14.49 11.49
CA ALA A 14 -7.33 -15.67 12.19
C ALA A 14 -8.16 -15.26 13.43
N ALA A 15 -8.97 -14.20 13.29
CA ALA A 15 -9.70 -13.56 14.37
C ALA A 15 -11.20 -13.88 14.24
N GLY A 16 -11.68 -14.80 15.09
CA GLY A 16 -13.09 -15.22 15.14
C GLY A 16 -13.33 -16.61 14.52
N VAL A 17 -14.42 -17.25 14.95
CA VAL A 17 -14.83 -18.58 14.50
C VAL A 17 -15.11 -18.55 12.99
N GLY A 18 -14.54 -19.51 12.25
CA GLY A 18 -14.75 -19.64 10.80
C GLY A 18 -13.88 -18.73 9.91
N ASN A 19 -12.93 -17.96 10.48
CA ASN A 19 -12.05 -17.08 9.70
C ASN A 19 -10.68 -17.74 9.42
N LEU A 20 -10.44 -18.10 8.15
CA LEU A 20 -9.15 -18.63 7.70
C LEU A 20 -8.11 -17.51 7.64
N GLY A 21 -7.04 -17.67 8.41
CA GLY A 21 -5.95 -16.70 8.53
C GLY A 21 -4.63 -17.36 8.95
N PRO A 22 -3.57 -16.57 9.07
CA PRO A 22 -2.25 -17.08 9.41
C PRO A 22 -2.17 -17.54 10.87
N LEU A 23 -1.22 -18.45 11.13
CA LEU A 23 -0.87 -18.95 12.45
C LEU A 23 0.64 -18.78 12.70
N VAL A 24 1.06 -18.76 13.96
CA VAL A 24 2.46 -18.78 14.40
C VAL A 24 2.67 -19.85 15.45
N ASP A 25 3.87 -20.43 15.50
CA ASP A 25 4.25 -21.46 16.47
C ASP A 25 4.86 -20.91 17.77
N GLY A 26 5.33 -19.66 17.75
CA GLY A 26 6.11 -19.04 18.82
C GLY A 26 7.60 -19.45 18.86
N SER A 27 8.08 -20.20 17.86
CA SER A 27 9.48 -20.59 17.68
C SER A 27 10.18 -19.87 16.52
N GLY A 28 9.40 -19.28 15.61
CA GLY A 28 9.88 -18.39 14.54
C GLY A 28 9.26 -18.63 13.17
N SER A 29 8.23 -19.49 13.09
CA SER A 29 7.53 -19.79 11.85
C SER A 29 6.13 -19.18 11.80
N PHE A 30 5.87 -18.49 10.69
CA PHE A 30 4.59 -17.91 10.29
C PHE A 30 3.98 -18.79 9.20
N TYR A 31 2.81 -19.36 9.48
CA TYR A 31 2.09 -20.28 8.62
C TYR A 31 0.98 -19.50 7.92
N LYS A 32 1.17 -19.17 6.64
CA LYS A 32 0.19 -18.46 5.82
C LYS A 32 -0.64 -19.48 5.03
N PRO A 33 -1.97 -19.58 5.24
CA PRO A 33 -2.80 -20.50 4.46
C PRO A 33 -2.68 -20.19 2.97
N LEU A 34 -2.53 -21.22 2.14
CA LEU A 34 -2.48 -21.04 0.70
C LEU A 34 -3.82 -20.51 0.19
N GLN A 35 -3.78 -19.43 -0.57
CA GLN A 35 -4.97 -18.78 -1.11
C GLN A 35 -5.41 -19.44 -2.43
N ASP A 36 -6.71 -19.50 -2.65
CA ASP A 36 -7.33 -20.03 -3.88
C ASP A 36 -6.95 -19.24 -5.14
N ASP A 37 -7.53 -19.61 -6.29
CA ASP A 37 -7.31 -18.97 -7.60
C ASP A 37 -5.82 -18.92 -8.02
N LYS A 38 -5.07 -19.98 -7.69
CA LYS A 38 -3.60 -20.11 -7.87
C LYS A 38 -2.76 -19.10 -7.07
N ARG A 39 -3.35 -18.23 -6.24
CA ARG A 39 -2.62 -17.15 -5.55
C ARG A 39 -1.62 -17.71 -4.53
N GLY A 40 -2.00 -18.74 -3.78
CA GLY A 40 -1.11 -19.48 -2.89
C GLY A 40 -0.02 -20.25 -3.64
N SER A 41 -0.34 -20.94 -4.74
CA SER A 41 0.66 -21.67 -5.53
C SER A 41 1.67 -20.75 -6.21
N ASN A 42 1.26 -19.57 -6.66
CA ASN A 42 2.16 -18.57 -7.23
C ASN A 42 3.14 -18.04 -6.19
N GLU A 43 2.67 -17.77 -4.97
CA GLU A 43 3.52 -17.32 -3.87
C GLU A 43 4.53 -18.41 -3.44
N VAL A 44 4.11 -19.67 -3.38
CA VAL A 44 5.02 -20.83 -3.16
C VAL A 44 6.06 -20.94 -4.27
N ALA A 45 5.65 -20.82 -5.54
CA ALA A 45 6.56 -20.88 -6.69
C ALA A 45 7.60 -19.75 -6.65
N PHE A 46 7.17 -18.52 -6.34
CA PHE A 46 8.06 -17.38 -6.15
C PHE A 46 9.09 -17.63 -5.03
N TYR A 47 8.67 -18.06 -3.83
CA TYR A 47 9.58 -18.34 -2.74
C TYR A 47 10.54 -19.52 -3.03
N THR A 48 10.08 -20.54 -3.77
CA THR A 48 10.91 -21.67 -4.21
C THR A 48 11.98 -21.21 -5.20
N LEU A 49 11.62 -20.37 -6.17
CA LEU A 49 12.57 -19.73 -7.08
C LEU A 49 13.53 -18.81 -6.32
N LEU A 50 13.04 -17.97 -5.41
CA LEU A 50 13.86 -17.07 -4.58
C LEU A 50 14.92 -17.82 -3.76
N SER A 51 14.59 -19.00 -3.21
CA SER A 51 15.51 -19.83 -2.42
C SER A 51 16.61 -20.49 -3.25
N THR A 52 16.42 -20.63 -4.58
CA THR A 52 17.34 -21.32 -5.50
C THR A 52 18.04 -20.36 -6.48
N ASN A 53 17.47 -19.18 -6.74
CA ASN A 53 17.96 -18.22 -7.72
C ASN A 53 19.14 -17.40 -7.18
N ASN A 54 20.33 -17.59 -7.76
CA ASN A 54 21.55 -16.85 -7.43
C ASN A 54 21.69 -15.48 -8.10
N GLY A 55 20.74 -15.07 -8.95
CA GLY A 55 20.69 -13.76 -9.58
C GLY A 55 20.26 -12.60 -8.66
N ILE A 56 19.71 -12.88 -7.47
CA ILE A 56 19.42 -11.84 -6.48
C ILE A 56 20.62 -11.68 -5.53
N PRO A 57 21.22 -10.47 -5.41
CA PRO A 57 22.35 -10.25 -4.53
C PRO A 57 22.06 -10.61 -3.06
N PRO A 58 23.03 -11.15 -2.30
CA PRO A 58 22.83 -11.52 -0.90
C PRO A 58 22.33 -10.39 -0.01
N HIS A 59 22.76 -9.15 -0.28
CA HIS A 59 22.32 -7.97 0.46
C HIS A 59 20.86 -7.57 0.16
N ILE A 60 20.30 -7.97 -0.98
CA ILE A 60 18.88 -7.78 -1.32
C ILE A 60 18.01 -8.91 -0.75
N ARG A 61 18.51 -10.16 -0.74
CA ARG A 61 17.77 -11.31 -0.20
C ARG A 61 17.25 -11.11 1.23
N ARG A 62 17.92 -10.30 2.06
CA ARG A 62 17.47 -10.00 3.44
C ARG A 62 16.12 -9.28 3.51
N PHE A 63 15.70 -8.58 2.45
CA PHE A 63 14.41 -7.92 2.38
C PHE A 63 13.24 -8.89 2.18
N PHE A 64 13.50 -10.18 1.95
CA PHE A 64 12.46 -11.20 1.88
C PHE A 64 12.39 -11.97 3.22
N PRO A 65 11.20 -12.42 3.67
CA PRO A 65 11.09 -13.39 4.74
C PRO A 65 11.79 -14.69 4.36
N ARG A 66 12.47 -15.34 5.31
CA ARG A 66 13.00 -16.69 5.05
C ARG A 66 11.84 -17.66 4.76
N PHE A 67 12.00 -18.46 3.71
CA PHE A 67 11.08 -19.53 3.33
C PHE A 67 11.54 -20.87 3.91
N TYR A 68 10.62 -21.62 4.52
CA TYR A 68 10.87 -22.93 5.13
C TYR A 68 10.14 -24.09 4.41
N GLY A 69 9.52 -23.83 3.25
CA GLY A 69 8.71 -24.79 2.52
C GLY A 69 7.21 -24.65 2.77
N THR A 70 6.46 -25.69 2.46
CA THR A 70 5.02 -25.79 2.70
C THR A 70 4.71 -26.94 3.65
N GLN A 71 3.71 -26.77 4.51
CA GLN A 71 3.29 -27.80 5.46
C GLN A 71 1.76 -27.87 5.52
N HIS A 72 1.21 -29.06 5.70
CA HIS A 72 -0.20 -29.23 6.04
C HIS A 72 -0.36 -29.13 7.56
N ILE A 73 -1.20 -28.21 8.02
CA ILE A 73 -1.51 -27.97 9.43
C ILE A 73 -3.01 -27.76 9.61
N GLU A 74 -3.50 -27.89 10.84
CA GLU A 74 -4.89 -27.60 11.17
C GLU A 74 -5.19 -26.11 10.95
N ALA A 75 -6.22 -25.83 10.16
CA ALA A 75 -6.60 -24.49 9.75
C ALA A 75 -7.23 -23.68 10.90
N SER A 76 -7.02 -22.36 10.89
CA SER A 76 -7.48 -21.47 11.97
C SER A 76 -9.00 -21.34 12.10
N ASP A 77 -9.74 -21.73 11.06
CA ASP A 77 -11.20 -21.73 10.99
C ASP A 77 -11.83 -23.05 11.43
N GLY A 78 -11.04 -24.10 11.67
CA GLY A 78 -11.52 -25.44 11.97
C GLY A 78 -11.98 -26.23 10.73
N SER A 79 -11.59 -25.83 9.52
CA SER A 79 -11.89 -26.55 8.27
C SER A 79 -11.09 -27.85 8.07
N GLY A 80 -10.21 -28.20 9.03
CA GLY A 80 -9.34 -29.37 8.98
C GLY A 80 -7.92 -29.04 8.50
N LEU A 81 -7.24 -30.05 7.98
CA LEU A 81 -5.85 -29.95 7.57
C LEU A 81 -5.69 -29.27 6.21
N LEU A 82 -5.16 -28.03 6.18
CA LEU A 82 -4.95 -27.26 4.95
C LEU A 82 -3.45 -26.99 4.67
N PRO A 83 -3.04 -26.85 3.40
CA PRO A 83 -1.69 -26.47 3.05
C PRO A 83 -1.41 -25.01 3.41
N HIS A 84 -0.27 -24.79 4.07
CA HIS A 84 0.24 -23.48 4.46
C HIS A 84 1.65 -23.27 3.93
N LEU A 85 1.95 -22.04 3.50
CA LEU A 85 3.28 -21.53 3.24
C LEU A 85 3.96 -21.21 4.57
N VAL A 86 5.15 -21.76 4.82
CA VAL A 86 5.89 -21.56 6.08
C VAL A 86 6.99 -20.52 5.87
N LEU A 87 6.87 -19.39 6.56
CA LEU A 87 7.76 -18.22 6.47
C LEU A 87 8.38 -17.86 7.83
N GLU A 88 9.35 -16.96 7.82
CA GLU A 88 9.88 -16.26 8.99
C GLU A 88 8.80 -15.40 9.67
N ASP A 89 8.59 -15.62 10.98
CA ASP A 89 7.81 -14.69 11.81
C ASP A 89 8.63 -13.42 12.09
N LEU A 90 8.36 -12.38 11.30
CA LEU A 90 9.00 -11.07 11.39
C LEU A 90 8.72 -10.32 12.72
N THR A 91 7.79 -10.83 13.52
CA THR A 91 7.38 -10.28 14.82
C THR A 91 7.89 -11.09 16.02
N LEU A 92 8.59 -12.20 15.79
CA LEU A 92 9.17 -13.03 16.85
C LEU A 92 10.05 -12.19 17.78
N GLY A 93 9.83 -12.32 19.09
CA GLY A 93 10.60 -11.62 20.12
C GLY A 93 10.33 -10.12 20.24
N ARG A 94 9.46 -9.54 19.39
CA ARG A 94 9.00 -8.16 19.53
C ARG A 94 7.83 -8.11 20.52
N VAL A 95 7.88 -7.18 21.47
CA VAL A 95 6.89 -7.07 22.55
C VAL A 95 5.81 -6.05 22.17
N ASN A 96 6.21 -4.90 21.64
CA ASN A 96 5.30 -3.78 21.34
C ASN A 96 5.59 -3.14 19.96
N PRO A 97 5.61 -3.93 18.87
CA PRO A 97 6.06 -3.43 17.58
C PRO A 97 5.04 -2.48 16.93
N SER A 98 5.51 -1.32 16.49
CA SER A 98 4.79 -0.52 15.49
C SER A 98 5.02 -1.14 14.12
N ILE A 99 3.94 -1.41 13.38
CA ILE A 99 3.96 -2.13 12.10
C ILE A 99 3.10 -1.38 11.07
N MET A 100 3.58 -1.27 9.84
CA MET A 100 2.83 -0.71 8.71
C MET A 100 3.00 -1.58 7.47
N ASP A 101 1.89 -2.02 6.88
CA ASP A 101 1.83 -2.68 5.57
C ASP A 101 1.56 -1.60 4.52
N ILE A 102 2.56 -1.32 3.68
CA ILE A 102 2.49 -0.33 2.61
C ILE A 102 2.50 -1.07 1.27
N LYS A 103 1.36 -1.11 0.58
CA LYS A 103 1.24 -1.73 -0.73
C LYS A 103 1.73 -0.77 -1.81
N ILE A 104 2.68 -1.23 -2.62
CA ILE A 104 3.42 -0.42 -3.58
C ILE A 104 2.85 -0.61 -4.99
N GLY A 105 2.93 0.44 -5.81
CA GLY A 105 2.42 0.51 -7.17
C GLY A 105 1.20 1.44 -7.28
N SER A 106 1.16 2.24 -8.36
CA SER A 106 -0.03 3.03 -8.71
C SER A 106 -1.14 2.16 -9.32
N ARG A 107 -0.77 0.97 -9.84
CA ARG A 107 -1.66 -0.13 -10.20
C ARG A 107 -1.32 -1.37 -9.37
N THR A 108 -2.35 -2.07 -8.88
CA THR A 108 -2.19 -3.34 -8.13
C THR A 108 -2.59 -4.60 -8.92
N TRP A 109 -2.72 -4.46 -10.25
CA TRP A 109 -3.04 -5.50 -11.22
C TRP A 109 -2.01 -5.51 -12.36
N ALA A 110 -1.70 -6.71 -12.87
CA ALA A 110 -0.83 -6.91 -14.04
C ALA A 110 -1.65 -6.97 -15.33
N PRO A 111 -1.09 -6.61 -16.50
CA PRO A 111 -1.78 -6.70 -17.80
C PRO A 111 -2.39 -8.08 -18.10
N GLU A 112 -1.77 -9.14 -17.61
CA GLU A 112 -2.14 -10.55 -17.79
C GLU A 112 -3.22 -11.02 -16.79
N SER A 113 -3.66 -10.15 -15.88
CA SER A 113 -4.70 -10.47 -14.90
C SER A 113 -6.07 -10.58 -15.59
N SER A 114 -6.97 -11.41 -15.03
CA SER A 114 -8.33 -11.49 -15.55
C SER A 114 -9.08 -10.16 -15.43
N GLU A 115 -9.97 -9.86 -16.38
CA GLU A 115 -10.75 -8.60 -16.43
C GLU A 115 -11.44 -8.29 -15.10
N LYS A 116 -12.12 -9.29 -14.51
CA LYS A 116 -12.75 -9.21 -13.18
C LYS A 116 -11.77 -8.86 -12.05
N TYR A 117 -10.51 -9.29 -12.13
CA TYR A 117 -9.47 -8.90 -11.18
C TYR A 117 -8.98 -7.47 -11.44
N ILE A 118 -8.79 -7.10 -12.71
CA ILE A 118 -8.40 -5.74 -13.14
C ILE A 118 -9.45 -4.73 -12.67
N GLU A 119 -10.73 -4.91 -12.96
CA GLU A 119 -11.83 -4.04 -12.50
C GLU A 119 -11.85 -3.87 -10.97
N LYS A 120 -11.74 -4.99 -10.24
CA LYS A 120 -11.69 -5.04 -8.78
C LYS A 120 -10.50 -4.27 -8.21
N CYS A 121 -9.37 -4.27 -8.89
CA CYS A 121 -8.17 -3.53 -8.47
C CYS A 121 -8.24 -2.06 -8.89
N LEU A 122 -8.61 -1.75 -10.14
CA LEU A 122 -8.86 -0.39 -10.63
C LEU A 122 -9.80 0.39 -9.71
N LYS A 123 -10.91 -0.22 -9.26
CA LYS A 123 -11.81 0.42 -8.31
C LYS A 123 -11.10 0.80 -7.01
N LYS A 124 -10.36 -0.13 -6.40
CA LYS A 124 -9.61 0.11 -5.16
C LYS A 124 -8.46 1.10 -5.32
N ASP A 125 -7.75 1.04 -6.44
CA ASP A 125 -6.60 1.89 -6.73
C ASP A 125 -7.05 3.34 -6.92
N ARG A 126 -8.24 3.57 -7.51
CA ARG A 126 -8.92 4.88 -7.59
C ARG A 126 -9.52 5.37 -6.26
N GLU A 127 -10.04 4.46 -5.44
CA GLU A 127 -10.64 4.77 -4.12
C GLU A 127 -9.61 4.92 -2.98
N SER A 128 -8.31 4.94 -3.28
CA SER A 128 -7.23 4.97 -2.28
C SER A 128 -6.07 5.87 -2.71
N SER A 129 -5.08 6.02 -1.83
CA SER A 129 -3.82 6.74 -2.08
C SER A 129 -2.96 6.14 -3.19
N SER A 130 -3.26 4.93 -3.68
CA SER A 130 -2.43 4.20 -4.65
C SER A 130 -2.23 4.98 -5.94
N LEU A 131 -3.30 5.45 -6.57
CA LEU A 131 -3.21 6.19 -7.83
C LEU A 131 -2.48 7.54 -7.68
N PRO A 132 -2.78 8.41 -6.68
CA PRO A 132 -2.06 9.69 -6.53
C PRO A 132 -0.65 9.59 -5.93
N LEU A 133 -0.32 8.56 -5.13
CA LEU A 133 0.98 8.44 -4.45
C LEU A 133 1.88 7.32 -4.99
N GLY A 134 1.37 6.41 -5.82
CA GLY A 134 2.08 5.18 -6.16
C GLY A 134 2.15 4.15 -5.04
N PHE A 135 1.47 4.37 -3.90
CA PHE A 135 1.35 3.41 -2.81
C PHE A 135 0.13 3.69 -1.92
N ARG A 136 -0.28 2.70 -1.12
CA ARG A 136 -1.31 2.87 -0.07
C ARG A 136 -0.94 2.12 1.20
N ILE A 137 -1.36 2.64 2.36
CA ILE A 137 -1.29 1.89 3.62
C ILE A 137 -2.43 0.86 3.62
N SER A 138 -2.10 -0.43 3.55
CA SER A 138 -3.11 -1.51 3.52
C SER A 138 -3.54 -1.98 4.90
N GLY A 139 -2.74 -1.65 5.93
CA GLY A 139 -3.00 -1.92 7.35
C GLY A 139 -1.84 -1.40 8.21
N LEU A 140 -2.11 -1.11 9.49
CA LEU A 140 -1.08 -0.67 10.44
C LEU A 140 -1.50 -0.89 11.90
N GLN A 141 -0.51 -1.00 12.78
CA GLN A 141 -0.65 -0.75 14.22
C GLN A 141 0.47 0.18 14.66
N ILE A 142 0.16 1.16 15.51
CA ILE A 142 1.15 2.04 16.14
C ILE A 142 1.08 1.81 17.63
N TYR A 143 2.19 1.42 18.27
CA TYR A 143 2.24 1.37 19.72
C TYR A 143 2.13 2.79 20.29
N ARG A 144 1.28 2.96 21.31
CA ARG A 144 1.10 4.23 22.01
C ARG A 144 1.90 4.21 23.31
N SER A 145 1.32 3.62 24.34
CA SER A 145 1.94 3.42 25.65
C SER A 145 1.40 2.14 26.28
N LYS A 146 1.89 1.78 27.47
CA LYS A 146 1.41 0.60 28.21
C LYS A 146 -0.07 0.73 28.60
N GLU A 147 -0.55 1.95 28.80
CA GLU A 147 -1.91 2.30 29.20
C GLU A 147 -2.86 2.38 27.98
N LEU A 148 -2.37 2.92 26.86
CA LEU A 148 -3.18 3.14 25.63
C LEU A 148 -3.07 2.00 24.61
N GLY A 149 -2.18 1.04 24.83
CA GLY A 149 -1.93 -0.10 23.94
C GLY A 149 -1.57 0.35 22.52
N PHE A 150 -2.21 -0.26 21.53
CA PHE A 150 -2.01 0.06 20.10
C PHE A 150 -3.13 0.96 19.56
N TRP A 151 -2.79 1.80 18.59
CA TRP A 151 -3.76 2.31 17.62
C TRP A 151 -3.68 1.45 16.37
N LYS A 152 -4.73 0.65 16.13
CA LYS A 152 -4.88 -0.23 14.96
C LYS A 152 -6.22 0.08 14.28
N PRO A 153 -6.28 0.99 13.28
CA PRO A 153 -7.51 1.23 12.54
C PRO A 153 -7.88 0.02 11.69
N GLY A 154 -9.18 -0.23 11.52
CA GLY A 154 -9.65 -1.37 10.72
C GLY A 154 -9.19 -1.32 9.27
N LYS A 155 -8.96 -2.48 8.65
CA LYS A 155 -8.44 -2.66 7.28
C LYS A 155 -9.07 -1.73 6.22
N LYS A 156 -10.40 -1.56 6.24
CA LYS A 156 -11.11 -0.66 5.31
C LYS A 156 -10.85 0.83 5.56
N ALA A 157 -10.58 1.23 6.80
CA ALA A 157 -10.24 2.60 7.16
C ALA A 157 -8.81 2.93 6.75
N ALA A 158 -7.84 2.05 7.03
CA ALA A 158 -6.45 2.20 6.58
C ALA A 158 -6.34 2.35 5.05
N GLN A 159 -7.07 1.51 4.30
CA GLN A 159 -7.06 1.54 2.83
C GLN A 159 -7.72 2.78 2.21
N LYS A 160 -8.53 3.52 2.99
CA LYS A 160 -9.23 4.75 2.56
C LYS A 160 -8.53 6.04 3.00
N LEU A 161 -7.34 5.95 3.59
CA LEU A 161 -6.56 7.14 3.97
C LEU A 161 -6.24 7.97 2.72
N SER A 162 -6.66 9.24 2.75
CA SER A 162 -6.33 10.23 1.74
C SER A 162 -4.83 10.56 1.74
N THR A 163 -4.35 11.24 0.70
CA THR A 163 -2.94 11.66 0.60
C THR A 163 -2.44 12.39 1.85
N GLU A 164 -3.18 13.38 2.36
CA GLU A 164 -2.78 14.12 3.56
C GLU A 164 -2.84 13.27 4.83
N GLN A 165 -3.82 12.35 4.93
CA GLN A 165 -3.88 11.40 6.03
C GLN A 165 -2.71 10.41 6.01
N VAL A 166 -2.26 9.96 4.84
CA VAL A 166 -1.06 9.12 4.69
C VAL A 166 0.19 9.87 5.17
N LYS A 167 0.39 11.13 4.78
CA LYS A 167 1.49 11.98 5.29
C LYS A 167 1.45 12.09 6.82
N LEU A 168 0.27 12.36 7.38
CA LEU A 168 0.07 12.49 8.83
C LEU A 168 0.38 11.17 9.56
N VAL A 169 -0.03 10.03 8.99
CA VAL A 169 0.23 8.69 9.54
C VAL A 169 1.71 8.33 9.46
N LEU A 170 2.41 8.62 8.35
CA LEU A 170 3.86 8.40 8.24
C LEU A 170 4.65 9.23 9.27
N ARG A 171 4.20 10.45 9.59
CA ARG A 171 4.76 11.26 10.68
C ARG A 171 4.44 10.67 12.06
N ARG A 172 3.16 10.33 12.32
CA ARG A 172 2.69 9.75 13.59
C ARG A 172 3.33 8.39 13.89
N PHE A 173 3.72 7.62 12.86
CA PHE A 173 4.41 6.35 12.99
C PHE A 173 5.73 6.47 13.76
N VAL A 174 6.44 7.59 13.62
CA VAL A 174 7.72 7.88 14.28
C VAL A 174 7.59 8.96 15.37
N SER A 175 6.40 9.13 15.94
CA SER A 175 6.14 10.13 16.98
C SER A 175 6.22 9.60 18.41
N SER A 176 6.67 10.45 19.33
CA SER A 176 6.59 10.22 20.78
C SER A 176 5.23 10.59 21.34
N ASN A 177 4.55 11.60 20.77
CA ASN A 177 3.23 12.02 21.23
C ASN A 177 2.13 11.01 20.87
N THR A 178 1.46 10.50 21.91
CA THR A 178 0.58 9.33 21.86
C THR A 178 -0.78 9.64 22.45
N LEU A 179 -1.61 10.37 21.70
CA LEU A 179 -2.86 10.90 22.26
C LEU A 179 -4.08 10.54 21.44
N ASN A 180 -5.21 10.59 22.13
CA ASN A 180 -6.54 10.50 21.54
C ASN A 180 -6.86 11.74 20.66
N ASP A 181 -6.01 12.77 20.68
CA ASP A 181 -6.06 13.90 19.74
C ASP A 181 -5.52 13.51 18.36
N LEU A 182 -6.45 13.31 17.43
CA LEU A 182 -6.19 13.43 16.00
C LEU A 182 -5.70 14.85 15.63
N ASP A 183 -6.01 15.85 16.46
CA ASP A 183 -5.71 17.28 16.25
C ASP A 183 -4.28 17.70 16.64
N LEU A 184 -3.56 16.92 17.46
CA LEU A 184 -2.17 17.22 17.80
C LEU A 184 -1.21 16.86 16.67
N LYS A 185 -0.45 17.86 16.20
CA LYS A 185 0.61 17.73 15.20
C LYS A 185 1.64 16.66 15.63
N PRO A 186 1.99 15.68 14.78
CA PRO A 186 2.98 14.66 15.14
C PRO A 186 4.38 15.28 15.29
N ASP A 187 5.02 15.02 16.43
CA ASP A 187 6.35 15.54 16.78
C ASP A 187 7.52 14.95 15.97
N CYS A 188 7.30 13.84 15.26
CA CYS A 188 8.32 13.07 14.53
C CYS A 188 9.56 12.69 15.37
N ALA A 189 9.45 12.60 16.70
CA ALA A 189 10.60 12.53 17.62
C ALA A 189 11.58 11.36 17.39
N PHE A 190 11.11 10.24 16.81
CA PHE A 190 11.93 9.07 16.49
C PHE A 190 12.33 8.99 15.01
N ALA A 191 12.03 10.01 14.19
CA ALA A 191 12.34 9.99 12.76
C ALA A 191 13.82 9.70 12.51
N SER A 192 14.73 10.41 13.20
CA SER A 192 16.18 10.21 13.06
C SER A 192 16.63 8.77 13.36
N THR A 193 16.05 8.12 14.37
CA THR A 193 16.45 6.77 14.83
C THR A 193 15.74 5.62 14.11
N VAL A 194 14.56 5.86 13.54
CA VAL A 194 13.76 4.85 12.82
C VAL A 194 13.94 4.98 11.31
N TYR A 195 13.69 6.17 10.76
CA TYR A 195 13.84 6.43 9.34
C TYR A 195 15.29 6.72 8.94
N GLY A 196 16.02 7.45 9.78
CA GLY A 196 17.40 7.90 9.51
C GLY A 196 18.49 6.93 9.97
N GLY A 197 19.74 7.32 9.72
CA GLY A 197 20.93 6.51 10.00
C GLY A 197 21.21 5.43 8.94
N SER A 198 22.41 4.87 8.97
CA SER A 198 22.91 3.88 7.98
C SER A 198 22.17 2.53 8.01
N THR A 199 21.39 2.27 9.05
CA THR A 199 20.52 1.07 9.16
C THR A 199 19.04 1.42 9.22
N GLY A 200 18.67 2.70 9.06
CA GLY A 200 17.28 3.16 9.11
C GLY A 200 16.44 2.71 7.92
N ILE A 201 15.13 2.94 8.00
CA ILE A 201 14.19 2.61 6.92
C ILE A 201 14.58 3.29 5.60
N LEU A 202 15.04 4.55 5.62
CA LEU A 202 15.43 5.26 4.39
C LEU A 202 16.62 4.57 3.69
N SER A 203 17.66 4.19 4.44
CA SER A 203 18.82 3.50 3.86
C SER A 203 18.43 2.15 3.26
N GLN A 204 17.53 1.42 3.92
CA GLN A 204 17.00 0.13 3.42
C GLN A 204 16.14 0.31 2.16
N LEU A 205 15.31 1.35 2.09
CA LEU A 205 14.51 1.65 0.90
C LEU A 205 15.38 2.12 -0.28
N LEU A 206 16.43 2.90 -0.04
CA LEU A 206 17.38 3.31 -1.07
C LEU A 206 18.16 2.13 -1.67
N GLU A 207 18.50 1.13 -0.85
CA GLU A 207 19.12 -0.11 -1.30
C GLU A 207 18.16 -0.98 -2.14
N LEU A 208 16.89 -1.11 -1.72
CA LEU A 208 15.85 -1.69 -2.57
C LEU A 208 15.69 -0.91 -3.88
N LYS A 209 15.69 0.42 -3.83
CA LYS A 209 15.53 1.28 -5.00
C LYS A 209 16.64 1.01 -6.02
N ALA A 210 17.90 0.98 -5.60
CA ALA A 210 19.02 0.66 -6.47
C ALA A 210 18.83 -0.69 -7.17
N TRP A 211 18.35 -1.71 -6.46
CA TRP A 211 18.02 -2.99 -7.09
C TRP A 211 16.83 -2.91 -8.06
N PHE A 212 15.78 -2.14 -7.75
CA PHE A 212 14.63 -1.93 -8.64
C PHE A 212 14.92 -1.04 -9.86
N GLU A 213 16.01 -0.28 -9.86
CA GLU A 213 16.49 0.48 -11.03
C GLU A 213 17.18 -0.42 -12.07
N ASP A 214 17.83 -1.51 -11.63
CA ASP A 214 18.58 -2.41 -12.49
C ASP A 214 17.86 -3.74 -12.79
N GLN A 215 17.05 -4.26 -11.87
CA GLN A 215 16.50 -5.62 -12.00
C GLN A 215 15.37 -5.69 -13.03
N THR A 216 15.47 -6.68 -13.92
CA THR A 216 14.49 -6.98 -14.95
C THR A 216 13.91 -8.40 -14.81
N ILE A 217 14.03 -8.98 -13.62
CA ILE A 217 13.71 -10.39 -13.34
C ILE A 217 12.23 -10.52 -12.97
N TYR A 218 11.71 -9.58 -12.17
CA TYR A 218 10.38 -9.65 -11.60
C TYR A 218 9.62 -8.33 -11.72
N HIS A 219 8.32 -8.41 -12.05
CA HIS A 219 7.35 -7.34 -11.76
C HIS A 219 6.47 -7.78 -10.58
N LEU A 220 6.38 -6.94 -9.55
CA LEU A 220 5.70 -7.21 -8.28
C LEU A 220 4.40 -6.43 -8.18
N TYR A 221 3.27 -7.06 -8.54
CA TYR A 221 1.95 -6.44 -8.41
C TYR A 221 1.32 -6.79 -7.08
N SER A 222 0.60 -5.83 -6.49
CA SER A 222 -0.09 -6.02 -5.20
C SER A 222 0.84 -6.48 -4.06
N CYS A 223 2.16 -6.31 -4.20
CA CYS A 223 3.18 -6.58 -3.19
C CYS A 223 3.25 -5.42 -2.18
N SER A 224 3.61 -5.72 -0.93
CA SER A 224 3.75 -4.71 0.11
C SER A 224 5.16 -4.67 0.70
N ILE A 225 5.59 -3.47 1.10
CA ILE A 225 6.67 -3.27 2.05
C ILE A 225 6.06 -3.25 3.46
N LEU A 226 6.43 -4.22 4.28
CA LEU A 226 6.14 -4.25 5.70
C LEU A 226 7.26 -3.51 6.46
N VAL A 227 6.92 -2.39 7.09
CA VAL A 227 7.82 -1.63 7.96
C VAL A 227 7.54 -1.99 9.41
N THR A 228 8.56 -2.36 10.18
CA THR A 228 8.40 -2.70 11.61
C THR A 228 9.51 -2.10 12.48
N PHE A 229 9.19 -1.58 13.66
CA PHE A 229 10.18 -1.18 14.68
C PHE A 229 9.60 -1.29 16.11
N GLU A 230 10.48 -1.40 17.11
CA GLU A 230 10.12 -1.42 18.52
C GLU A 230 10.17 0.00 19.12
N LYS A 231 9.00 0.56 19.42
CA LYS A 231 8.90 1.95 19.90
C LYS A 231 9.41 2.13 21.33
N GLU A 232 9.26 1.13 22.19
CA GLU A 232 9.83 1.19 23.56
C GLU A 232 11.36 1.23 23.56
N LEU A 233 12.02 0.60 22.57
CA LEU A 233 13.46 0.69 22.41
C LEU A 233 13.88 2.10 21.94
N ALA A 234 13.13 2.71 21.00
CA ALA A 234 13.35 4.10 20.60
C ALA A 234 13.20 5.09 21.78
N LEU A 235 12.15 4.91 22.61
CA LEU A 235 11.93 5.68 23.84
C LEU A 235 13.09 5.55 24.86
N GLN A 236 13.75 4.38 24.90
CA GLN A 236 14.92 4.12 25.74
C GLN A 236 16.25 4.60 25.12
N GLY A 237 16.23 5.27 23.96
CA GLY A 237 17.44 5.68 23.23
C GLY A 237 18.25 4.50 22.65
N LYS A 238 17.65 3.30 22.57
CA LYS A 238 18.27 2.10 22.01
C LYS A 238 17.93 1.97 20.52
N ASN A 239 18.66 1.10 19.83
CA ASN A 239 18.32 0.74 18.44
C ASN A 239 16.91 0.11 18.41
N PRO A 240 15.94 0.69 17.68
CA PRO A 240 14.58 0.17 17.64
C PRO A 240 14.38 -1.07 16.77
N GLY A 241 15.45 -1.61 16.16
CA GLY A 241 15.35 -2.75 15.25
C GLY A 241 14.43 -2.45 14.07
N ALA A 242 14.54 -1.25 13.51
CA ALA A 242 13.76 -0.78 12.38
C ALA A 242 14.16 -1.58 11.12
N GLN A 243 13.19 -2.24 10.50
CA GLN A 243 13.41 -3.10 9.33
C GLN A 243 12.29 -2.93 8.31
N ILE A 244 12.61 -3.18 7.04
CA ILE A 244 11.63 -3.42 5.98
C ILE A 244 11.71 -4.86 5.46
N LYS A 245 10.57 -5.42 5.08
CA LYS A 245 10.46 -6.69 4.35
C LYS A 245 9.43 -6.57 3.23
N LEU A 246 9.72 -7.13 2.05
CA LEU A 246 8.77 -7.33 0.97
C LEU A 246 7.89 -8.55 1.28
N ILE A 247 6.57 -8.44 1.09
CA ILE A 247 5.58 -9.49 1.38
C ILE A 247 4.46 -9.54 0.32
N ASP A 248 3.61 -10.57 0.38
CA ASP A 248 2.46 -10.83 -0.51
C ASP A 248 2.85 -11.07 -1.99
N PHE A 249 3.54 -12.18 -2.27
CA PHE A 249 4.06 -12.51 -3.61
C PHE A 249 3.11 -13.35 -4.48
N ALA A 250 1.80 -13.26 -4.26
CA ALA A 250 0.78 -13.99 -5.03
C ALA A 250 0.64 -13.52 -6.51
N HIS A 251 1.17 -12.34 -6.83
CA HIS A 251 1.03 -11.68 -8.13
C HIS A 251 2.39 -11.16 -8.63
N VAL A 252 3.40 -12.04 -8.61
CA VAL A 252 4.70 -11.81 -9.23
C VAL A 252 4.70 -12.36 -10.66
N TYR A 253 5.26 -11.60 -11.58
CA TYR A 253 5.38 -11.94 -13.00
C TYR A 253 6.83 -11.80 -13.45
N GLU A 254 7.22 -12.46 -14.54
CA GLU A 254 8.56 -12.32 -15.12
C GLU A 254 8.72 -10.92 -15.73
N GLY A 255 9.85 -10.26 -15.45
CA GLY A 255 10.11 -8.91 -15.95
C GLY A 255 10.52 -8.83 -17.43
N LEU A 256 10.88 -9.96 -18.04
CA LEU A 256 11.21 -10.12 -19.47
C LEU A 256 12.21 -9.08 -20.03
N GLY A 257 13.19 -8.66 -19.23
CA GLY A 257 14.18 -7.65 -19.65
C GLY A 257 13.74 -6.20 -19.46
N VAL A 258 12.58 -5.96 -18.84
CA VAL A 258 12.04 -4.63 -18.50
C VAL A 258 12.02 -4.47 -16.98
N ILE A 259 12.37 -3.29 -16.47
CA ILE A 259 12.33 -2.99 -15.03
C ILE A 259 10.88 -2.79 -14.55
N ASP A 260 10.63 -3.02 -13.26
CA ASP A 260 9.31 -2.74 -12.68
C ASP A 260 9.11 -1.24 -12.40
N HIS A 261 8.80 -0.49 -13.45
CA HIS A 261 8.48 0.94 -13.35
C HIS A 261 7.32 1.25 -12.39
N ASN A 262 6.37 0.32 -12.18
CA ASN A 262 5.23 0.52 -11.30
C ASN A 262 5.66 0.45 -9.83
N PHE A 263 6.42 -0.59 -9.46
CA PHE A 263 6.96 -0.73 -8.11
C PHE A 263 8.00 0.35 -7.81
N LEU A 264 8.93 0.61 -8.76
CA LEU A 264 9.96 1.63 -8.62
C LEU A 264 9.37 3.04 -8.41
N GLY A 265 8.34 3.41 -9.18
CA GLY A 265 7.65 4.70 -9.02
C GLY A 265 7.03 4.87 -7.62
N GLY A 266 6.35 3.83 -7.13
CA GLY A 266 5.79 3.81 -5.77
C GLY A 266 6.85 3.86 -4.67
N LEU A 267 7.96 3.14 -4.85
CA LEU A 267 9.10 3.13 -3.94
C LEU A 267 9.79 4.50 -3.86
N CYS A 268 10.05 5.15 -5.01
CA CYS A 268 10.60 6.51 -5.07
C CYS A 268 9.71 7.55 -4.38
N SER A 269 8.39 7.43 -4.55
CA SER A 269 7.41 8.27 -3.85
C SER A 269 7.49 8.08 -2.32
N LEU A 270 7.48 6.82 -1.84
CA LEU A 270 7.62 6.52 -0.41
C LEU A 270 8.95 7.03 0.19
N ILE A 271 10.05 6.89 -0.56
CA ILE A 271 11.37 7.43 -0.21
C ILE A 271 11.32 8.96 -0.04
N THR A 272 10.61 9.66 -0.93
CA THR A 272 10.43 11.12 -0.86
C THR A 272 9.72 11.51 0.43
N PHE A 273 8.58 10.90 0.75
CA PHE A 273 7.86 11.18 2.00
C PHE A 273 8.69 10.92 3.26
N ILE A 274 9.43 9.81 3.29
CA ILE A 274 10.27 9.47 4.45
C ILE A 274 11.45 10.44 4.58
N SER A 275 12.02 10.88 3.46
CA SER A 275 13.10 11.89 3.42
C SER A 275 12.60 13.25 3.91
N GLU A 276 11.43 13.70 3.44
CA GLU A 276 10.79 14.95 3.89
C GLU A 276 10.49 14.96 5.40
N ILE A 277 10.18 13.81 5.99
CA ILE A 277 9.94 13.70 7.43
C ILE A 277 11.25 13.84 8.21
N LEU A 278 12.37 13.37 7.66
CA LEU A 278 13.71 13.51 8.24
C LEU A 278 14.29 14.92 8.10
N THR A 279 14.02 15.61 7.00
CA THR A 279 14.57 16.96 6.72
C THR A 279 13.64 18.10 7.16
N ALA A 280 12.39 17.82 7.51
CA ALA A 280 11.48 18.82 8.04
C ALA A 280 12.05 19.45 9.33
N PRO A 281 12.09 20.79 9.44
CA PRO A 281 12.47 21.44 10.69
C PRO A 281 11.57 20.96 11.82
N SER A 282 12.17 20.58 12.95
CA SER A 282 11.43 20.38 14.19
C SER A 282 10.91 21.74 14.67
N GLU A 283 9.70 22.11 14.25
CA GLU A 283 9.02 23.36 14.62
C GLU A 283 8.57 23.36 16.10
N CYS A 284 9.53 23.19 17.01
CA CYS A 284 9.36 23.43 18.44
C CYS A 284 9.50 24.93 18.73
N LYS A 285 8.47 25.69 18.35
CA LYS A 285 8.14 26.98 18.96
C LYS A 285 6.64 27.04 19.21
N ILE A 286 6.24 26.66 20.43
CA ILE A 286 4.90 26.95 20.94
C ILE A 286 4.99 28.31 21.63
N ASP A 287 4.65 29.37 20.91
CA ASP A 287 4.21 30.61 21.56
C ASP A 287 2.79 30.39 22.08
N VAL A 288 2.62 30.38 23.39
CA VAL A 288 1.31 30.19 24.04
C VAL A 288 0.50 31.48 23.91
N SER A 289 -0.22 31.63 22.80
CA SER A 289 -1.28 32.63 22.66
C SER A 289 -2.64 31.96 22.84
N ALA A 290 -3.16 32.00 24.06
CA ALA A 290 -4.47 31.45 24.36
C ALA A 290 -5.58 32.32 23.77
N LYS A 291 -6.49 31.69 23.02
CA LYS A 291 -7.91 32.06 23.03
C LYS A 291 -8.79 30.84 22.72
N VAL A 292 -9.78 30.65 23.59
CA VAL A 292 -10.75 29.56 23.57
C VAL A 292 -11.91 29.95 22.68
N ASP A 293 -12.44 28.99 21.91
CA ASP A 293 -13.87 28.95 21.59
C ASP A 293 -14.32 27.47 21.48
N GLN A 294 -14.96 26.97 22.53
CA GLN A 294 -15.57 25.64 22.57
C GLN A 294 -16.99 25.72 21.98
N LYS A 295 -17.33 24.81 21.06
CA LYS A 295 -18.72 24.42 20.81
C LYS A 295 -18.84 22.90 20.81
N ASN A 296 -19.59 22.40 21.79
CA ASN A 296 -19.93 21.00 21.93
C ASN A 296 -20.86 20.55 20.79
N LEU A 297 -20.71 19.30 20.36
CA LEU A 297 -21.76 18.55 19.68
C LEU A 297 -22.05 17.30 20.51
N THR A 298 -23.19 17.35 21.21
CA THR A 298 -23.80 16.19 21.86
C THR A 298 -24.78 15.51 20.90
N ASP A 299 -24.98 14.21 21.12
CA ASP A 299 -25.79 13.31 20.30
C ASP A 299 -27.30 13.40 20.63
N SER A 300 -28.09 12.61 19.90
CA SER A 300 -29.49 12.18 20.10
C SER A 300 -30.68 12.99 19.51
N ASP A 301 -31.48 12.23 18.74
CA ASP A 301 -32.95 12.21 18.63
C ASP A 301 -33.74 13.38 18.02
N GLY A 302 -33.82 13.34 16.69
CA GLY A 302 -35.07 13.16 15.92
C GLY A 302 -36.34 13.98 16.24
N ILE A 303 -36.75 14.81 15.27
CA ILE A 303 -38.14 14.87 14.77
C ILE A 303 -38.14 15.43 13.33
N VAL A 304 -39.06 14.92 12.50
CA VAL A 304 -39.20 15.29 11.09
C VAL A 304 -40.09 16.53 10.94
N VAL A 305 -39.63 17.53 10.18
CA VAL A 305 -40.52 18.44 9.45
C VAL A 305 -39.97 18.61 8.03
N HIS A 306 -40.77 18.21 7.04
CA HIS A 306 -40.54 18.54 5.64
C HIS A 306 -40.93 20.00 5.40
N ASP A 307 -40.09 20.77 4.70
CA ASP A 307 -40.63 21.85 3.87
C ASP A 307 -39.74 22.10 2.64
N GLN A 308 -40.38 22.23 1.48
CA GLN A 308 -39.70 22.50 0.21
C GLN A 308 -39.87 23.96 -0.18
N LYS A 309 -38.78 24.66 -0.50
CA LYS A 309 -38.84 25.81 -1.41
C LYS A 309 -37.57 25.94 -2.25
N LYS A 310 -37.76 25.87 -3.57
CA LYS A 310 -36.80 26.31 -4.58
C LYS A 310 -36.79 27.84 -4.64
N LEU A 311 -35.63 28.45 -4.85
CA LEU A 311 -35.36 29.56 -5.78
C LEU A 311 -33.83 29.72 -5.87
N THR A 312 -33.24 29.33 -7.02
CA THR A 312 -32.68 30.22 -8.07
C THR A 312 -31.30 30.82 -7.78
N ASP A 313 -30.33 30.31 -8.54
CA ASP A 313 -29.32 31.05 -9.32
C ASP A 313 -28.74 32.35 -8.75
N PHE A 314 -27.43 32.32 -8.48
CA PHE A 314 -26.56 33.44 -8.85
C PHE A 314 -25.18 32.90 -9.26
N ASP A 315 -24.85 33.09 -10.53
CA ASP A 315 -23.47 33.02 -11.03
C ASP A 315 -22.60 34.08 -10.33
N ASN A 316 -21.34 33.73 -10.08
CA ASN A 316 -20.23 34.69 -10.10
C ASN A 316 -18.91 33.94 -10.27
N GLY A 317 -18.54 33.71 -11.53
CA GLY A 317 -17.22 33.22 -11.88
C GLY A 317 -16.18 34.35 -11.83
N VAL A 318 -15.07 34.10 -11.14
CA VAL A 318 -13.79 34.79 -11.39
C VAL A 318 -12.69 33.73 -11.34
N VAL A 319 -12.25 33.25 -12.49
CA VAL A 319 -11.00 32.50 -12.65
C VAL A 319 -10.06 33.37 -13.47
N ALA A 320 -8.89 33.68 -12.92
CA ALA A 320 -7.95 34.59 -13.54
C ALA A 320 -7.15 33.92 -14.66
N ASP A 321 -6.90 34.66 -15.74
CA ASP A 321 -5.94 34.29 -16.78
C ASP A 321 -4.54 34.07 -16.21
N GLN A 322 -3.87 32.99 -16.63
CA GLN A 322 -2.42 33.00 -16.78
C GLN A 322 -2.01 32.49 -18.16
N LYS A 323 -1.19 33.31 -18.82
CA LYS A 323 -0.76 33.13 -20.22
C LYS A 323 0.40 32.16 -20.32
N ASN A 324 0.42 31.47 -21.47
CA ASN A 324 1.53 30.74 -22.07
C ASN A 324 2.95 31.18 -21.65
N ILE A 325 3.76 30.20 -21.28
CA ILE A 325 5.16 30.13 -21.72
C ILE A 325 5.36 28.77 -22.39
N THR A 326 5.61 28.79 -23.70
CA THR A 326 6.07 27.61 -24.45
C THR A 326 7.59 27.65 -24.58
N ASN A 327 8.24 26.52 -24.30
CA ASN A 327 9.36 26.03 -25.09
C ASN A 327 9.56 24.52 -24.86
N SER A 328 9.87 23.81 -25.95
CA SER A 328 10.18 22.36 -26.05
C SER A 328 11.44 21.98 -25.25
N VAL A 329 11.82 20.72 -24.96
CA VAL A 329 11.85 19.43 -25.70
C VAL A 329 11.84 18.29 -24.62
N ASN A 330 11.37 17.03 -24.75
CA ASN A 330 11.08 16.15 -25.89
C ASN A 330 9.94 15.10 -25.67
N ASP A 331 9.61 14.39 -26.76
CA ASP A 331 8.99 13.05 -26.95
C ASP A 331 8.56 12.17 -25.75
N VAL A 332 7.24 12.07 -25.56
CA VAL A 332 6.54 10.80 -25.24
C VAL A 332 5.21 10.76 -26.02
N VAL A 333 5.01 9.76 -26.87
CA VAL A 333 3.78 9.58 -27.66
C VAL A 333 2.74 8.79 -26.84
N PRO A 334 1.54 9.32 -26.55
CA PRO A 334 0.46 8.57 -25.93
C PRO A 334 -0.44 7.93 -27.01
N TYR A 335 -0.58 6.60 -26.94
CA TYR A 335 -1.47 5.83 -27.82
C TYR A 335 -2.95 6.05 -27.44
N GLN A 336 -3.62 7.03 -28.06
CA GLN A 336 -5.06 7.23 -27.88
C GLN A 336 -5.89 6.34 -28.80
N LYS A 337 -6.63 5.41 -28.20
CA LYS A 337 -7.63 4.59 -28.87
C LYS A 337 -8.95 5.37 -28.95
N ASN A 338 -9.22 5.99 -30.10
CA ASN A 338 -10.47 6.72 -30.33
C ASN A 338 -11.68 5.77 -30.27
N LEU A 339 -12.59 6.04 -29.34
CA LEU A 339 -13.97 5.57 -29.37
C LEU A 339 -14.81 6.71 -29.92
N THR A 340 -15.33 6.55 -31.13
CA THR A 340 -16.31 7.48 -31.72
C THR A 340 -17.70 6.91 -31.54
N ASP A 341 -18.52 7.61 -30.76
CA ASP A 341 -19.96 7.33 -30.64
C ASP A 341 -20.64 7.48 -32.01
N SER A 342 -21.57 6.58 -32.33
CA SER A 342 -22.47 6.74 -33.47
C SER A 342 -23.92 6.44 -33.08
N VAL A 343 -24.79 7.44 -33.16
CA VAL A 343 -26.25 7.26 -33.13
C VAL A 343 -26.90 8.20 -34.15
N ASN A 344 -27.58 7.56 -35.13
CA ASN A 344 -28.64 8.07 -36.02
C ASN A 344 -28.35 9.19 -37.04
N GLY A 345 -28.56 8.85 -38.33
CA GLY A 345 -29.38 9.73 -39.19
C GLY A 345 -29.22 9.61 -40.71
N VAL A 346 -30.25 9.06 -41.37
CA VAL A 346 -30.67 9.36 -42.78
C VAL A 346 -29.90 8.75 -43.96
N VAL A 347 -30.39 7.58 -44.38
CA VAL A 347 -30.73 7.13 -45.76
C VAL A 347 -30.25 7.96 -46.96
N ALA A 348 -29.53 7.29 -47.88
CA ALA A 348 -29.70 7.45 -49.34
C ALA A 348 -29.27 6.16 -50.09
N ASP A 349 -30.18 5.57 -50.86
CA ASP A 349 -29.86 4.50 -51.82
C ASP A 349 -29.12 5.03 -53.04
N GLN A 350 -28.12 4.30 -53.57
CA GLN A 350 -28.08 3.97 -55.01
C GLN A 350 -27.05 2.88 -55.40
N LYS A 351 -27.60 1.77 -55.92
CA LYS A 351 -27.16 0.97 -57.08
C LYS A 351 -25.69 0.51 -57.22
N ASN A 352 -25.53 -0.81 -57.07
CA ASN A 352 -24.82 -1.74 -57.97
C ASN A 352 -23.88 -1.17 -59.04
N LEU A 353 -22.63 -1.61 -59.00
CA LEU A 353 -21.91 -2.09 -60.19
C LEU A 353 -21.00 -3.26 -59.77
N THR A 354 -21.18 -4.40 -60.42
CA THR A 354 -20.18 -5.47 -60.44
C THR A 354 -18.98 -5.02 -61.28
N ASP A 355 -17.80 -5.59 -61.05
CA ASP A 355 -17.17 -6.41 -62.08
C ASP A 355 -15.89 -7.14 -61.63
N SER A 356 -15.57 -8.14 -62.44
CA SER A 356 -14.62 -9.24 -62.34
C SER A 356 -13.23 -9.01 -61.72
N VAL A 357 -12.80 -10.01 -60.95
CA VAL A 357 -11.40 -10.39 -60.73
C VAL A 357 -10.77 -10.94 -62.01
N ASN A 358 -9.60 -10.44 -62.40
CA ASN A 358 -8.48 -11.08 -63.14
C ASN A 358 -7.42 -9.99 -63.42
N GLY A 359 -6.11 -10.22 -63.42
CA GLY A 359 -5.35 -11.45 -63.23
C GLY A 359 -3.88 -11.15 -62.85
N VAL A 360 -3.00 -12.15 -63.04
CA VAL A 360 -1.60 -12.16 -62.58
C VAL A 360 -0.63 -11.59 -63.64
N SER A 361 0.48 -11.00 -63.15
CA SER A 361 1.65 -10.40 -63.87
C SER A 361 1.47 -8.97 -64.39
#